data_AF-A0AAE1L1P8-F1
#
_entry.id   AF-A0AAE1L1P8-F1
#
_cell.length_a   1.000
_cell.length_b   1.000
_cell.length_c   1.000
_cell.angle_alpha   90.00
_cell.angle_beta   90.00
_cell.angle_gamma   90.00
#
_symmetry.space_group_name_H-M   'P 1'
#
loop_
_entity.id
_entity.type
_entity.pdbx_description
1 polymer ?
#
loop_
_entity_poly.entity_id
_entity_poly.type
_entity_poly.pdbx_seq_one_letter_code
_entity_poly.pdbx_strand_id
1 'polypeptide(L)'
;MEAGVNRPPITIPPSGNAKHSLPDSYAFVPAVALKTTAVAVPECSVSEVTSCLDEAITQERRWIEDALPHLETKLTCGDAIAWAAYHASIQPPVEDPPALHALLPLFYEKSATPAMIKHGMDVLRQAVEFLNPGQIPVTTFDQPRFVLAKCIQWKWPGTHDEKVHVVMLGGLHTEMAFWNTLGDVLDGSGWTTALTEAGVASPGTANSYLKAAHLTRTRRAHQTTLLTLHNLQKEAFLLSEGSKDYVCFNAWKNDMQKKSPTFMYWDLVMKYETLILIFIRAHRKKNFPLYVQVLD
;
A
#
# COMPACT_ATOMS: atom_id res chain seq x y z
N MET A 1 -9.43 15.69 -16.64
CA MET A 1 -8.74 14.79 -17.58
C MET A 1 -9.70 14.54 -18.72
N GLU A 2 -9.31 14.83 -19.95
CA GLU A 2 -10.08 14.38 -21.12
C GLU A 2 -10.02 12.84 -21.16
N ALA A 3 -11.13 12.21 -21.53
CA ALA A 3 -11.18 10.76 -21.65
C ALA A 3 -10.21 10.30 -22.76
N GLY A 4 -9.53 9.17 -22.55
CA GLY A 4 -8.68 8.56 -23.58
C GLY A 4 -9.46 8.32 -24.87
N VAL A 5 -8.77 8.39 -26.01
CA VAL A 5 -9.40 8.16 -27.30
C VAL A 5 -9.78 6.69 -27.42
N ASN A 6 -11.07 6.39 -27.49
CA ASN A 6 -11.53 5.03 -27.75
C ASN A 6 -11.14 4.63 -29.18
N ARG A 7 -10.23 3.66 -29.31
CA ARG A 7 -9.73 3.15 -30.59
C ARG A 7 -10.25 1.73 -30.81
N PRO A 8 -10.63 1.37 -32.05
CA PRO A 8 -10.99 -0.01 -32.35
C PRO A 8 -9.79 -0.94 -32.06
N PRO A 9 -10.02 -2.18 -31.61
CA PRO A 9 -8.96 -3.16 -31.44
C PRO A 9 -8.12 -3.29 -32.71
N ILE A 10 -6.80 -3.39 -32.54
CA ILE A 10 -5.90 -3.65 -33.68
C ILE A 10 -6.12 -5.11 -34.09
N THR A 11 -6.77 -5.31 -35.23
CA THR A 11 -6.89 -6.64 -35.84
C THR A 11 -5.58 -6.98 -36.53
N ILE A 12 -4.78 -7.84 -35.90
CA ILE A 12 -3.58 -8.39 -36.53
C ILE A 12 -4.05 -9.53 -37.45
N PRO A 13 -3.83 -9.44 -38.78
CA PRO A 13 -4.22 -10.51 -39.69
C PRO A 13 -3.47 -11.81 -39.33
N PRO A 14 -4.11 -12.98 -39.44
CA PRO A 14 -3.48 -14.25 -39.12
C PRO A 14 -2.23 -14.47 -40.00
N SER A 15 -1.07 -14.62 -39.36
CA SER A 15 0.22 -14.73 -40.06
C SER A 15 0.51 -16.12 -40.64
N GLY A 16 -0.39 -17.09 -40.47
CA GLY A 16 -0.11 -18.49 -40.83
C GLY A 16 1.13 -19.01 -40.11
N ASN A 17 2.15 -19.44 -40.86
CA ASN A 17 3.43 -19.93 -40.33
C ASN A 17 4.48 -18.83 -40.11
N ALA A 18 4.20 -17.57 -40.49
CA ALA A 18 5.13 -16.48 -40.28
C ALA A 18 5.14 -16.07 -38.80
N LYS A 19 6.28 -16.24 -38.13
CA LYS A 19 6.48 -15.69 -36.78
C LYS A 19 6.42 -14.17 -36.87
N HIS A 20 5.44 -13.54 -36.23
CA HIS A 20 5.47 -12.10 -36.03
C HIS A 20 6.73 -11.75 -35.24
N SER A 21 7.66 -11.01 -35.84
CA SER A 21 8.80 -10.43 -35.13
C SER A 21 8.39 -9.11 -34.51
N LEU A 22 8.85 -8.87 -33.29
CA LEU A 22 8.72 -7.56 -32.66
C LEU A 22 9.67 -6.58 -33.37
N PRO A 23 9.33 -5.29 -33.46
CA PRO A 23 10.24 -4.28 -34.01
C PRO A 23 11.56 -4.25 -33.23
N ASP A 24 12.67 -3.96 -33.90
CA ASP A 24 13.98 -3.83 -33.24
C ASP A 24 13.96 -2.78 -32.13
N SER A 25 13.21 -1.68 -32.33
CA SER A 25 13.01 -0.64 -31.31
C SER A 25 12.34 -1.14 -30.04
N TYR A 26 11.65 -2.28 -30.09
CA TYR A 26 11.10 -2.96 -28.93
C TYR A 26 12.04 -4.06 -28.44
N ALA A 27 12.50 -4.95 -29.33
CA ALA A 27 13.22 -6.16 -28.95
C ALA A 27 14.68 -5.92 -28.55
N PHE A 28 15.33 -4.88 -29.06
CA PHE A 28 16.73 -4.56 -28.77
C PHE A 28 16.83 -3.59 -27.59
N VAL A 29 17.43 -4.05 -26.48
CA VAL A 29 17.69 -3.23 -25.29
C VAL A 29 19.05 -2.53 -25.41
N PRO A 30 19.11 -1.20 -25.60
CA PRO A 30 20.38 -0.51 -25.77
C PRO A 30 21.21 -0.53 -24.49
N ALA A 31 22.53 -0.67 -24.64
CA ALA A 31 23.44 -0.58 -23.51
C ALA A 31 23.39 0.81 -22.86
N VAL A 32 23.42 0.84 -21.53
CA VAL A 32 23.36 2.08 -20.75
C VAL A 32 24.55 2.16 -19.80
N ALA A 33 25.36 3.21 -19.95
CA ALA A 33 26.41 3.52 -19.00
C ALA A 33 25.81 4.26 -17.79
N LEU A 34 25.41 3.55 -16.74
CA LEU A 34 24.98 4.14 -15.46
C LEU A 34 25.90 3.65 -14.33
N LYS A 35 26.54 4.59 -13.63
CA LYS A 35 27.26 4.33 -12.38
C LYS A 35 26.44 4.93 -11.24
N THR A 36 25.72 4.09 -10.49
CA THR A 36 24.80 4.53 -9.43
C THR A 36 25.48 5.39 -8.35
N THR A 37 26.74 5.09 -8.03
CA THR A 37 27.55 5.83 -7.05
C THR A 37 27.94 7.24 -7.48
N ALA A 38 27.79 7.57 -8.77
CA ALA A 38 28.17 8.87 -9.33
C ALA A 38 26.96 9.75 -9.70
N VAL A 39 25.74 9.30 -9.41
CA VAL A 39 24.52 10.07 -9.69
C VAL A 39 24.27 11.04 -8.55
N ALA A 40 24.25 12.33 -8.86
CA ALA A 40 23.83 13.35 -7.91
C ALA A 40 22.31 13.41 -7.85
N VAL A 41 21.76 13.47 -6.63
CA VAL A 41 20.33 13.73 -6.42
C VAL A 41 20.11 15.24 -6.67
N PRO A 42 19.21 15.62 -7.59
CA PRO A 42 18.87 17.03 -7.79
C PRO A 42 18.33 17.66 -6.51
N GLU A 43 18.63 18.94 -6.28
CA GLU A 43 18.01 19.69 -5.19
C GLU A 43 16.49 19.67 -5.37
N CYS A 44 15.79 19.22 -4.33
CA CYS A 44 14.34 19.15 -4.30
C CYS A 44 13.83 20.17 -3.27
N SER A 45 12.98 21.11 -3.72
CA SER A 45 12.23 21.95 -2.81
C SER A 45 11.11 21.12 -2.20
N VAL A 46 11.38 20.50 -1.05
CA VAL A 46 10.35 19.81 -0.28
C VAL A 46 9.49 20.88 0.38
N SER A 47 8.29 21.10 -0.14
CA SER A 47 7.26 21.78 0.62
C SER A 47 6.80 20.83 1.72
N GLU A 48 6.79 21.25 2.98
CA GLU A 48 6.14 20.49 4.04
C GLU A 48 4.71 20.18 3.61
N VAL A 49 4.38 18.90 3.50
CA VAL A 49 2.99 18.48 3.35
C VAL A 49 2.37 18.72 4.73
N THR A 50 1.71 19.87 4.91
CA THR A 50 0.86 20.10 6.08
C THR A 50 -0.37 19.22 5.95
N SER A 51 -0.23 17.94 6.27
CA SER A 51 -1.34 16.99 6.23
C SER A 51 -1.70 16.49 7.61
N CYS A 52 -2.99 16.59 7.90
CA CYS A 52 -3.58 16.04 9.10
C CYS A 52 -4.29 14.72 8.75
N LEU A 53 -3.80 13.61 9.31
CA LEU A 53 -4.43 12.29 9.14
C LEU A 53 -5.65 12.09 10.05
N ASP A 54 -6.08 13.10 10.82
CA ASP A 54 -7.15 12.98 11.81
C ASP A 54 -8.46 12.46 11.22
N GLU A 55 -8.86 12.94 10.03
CA GLU A 55 -10.06 12.45 9.35
C GLU A 55 -9.90 10.98 8.96
N ALA A 56 -8.72 10.62 8.43
CA ALA A 56 -8.44 9.27 8.00
C ALA A 56 -8.42 8.27 9.17
N ILE A 57 -7.81 8.67 10.29
CA ILE A 57 -7.78 7.94 11.57
C ILE A 57 -9.20 7.82 12.13
N THR A 58 -9.99 8.90 12.09
CA THR A 58 -11.39 8.89 12.53
C THR A 58 -12.20 7.89 11.70
N GLN A 59 -11.97 7.82 10.40
CA GLN A 59 -12.65 6.85 9.54
C GLN A 59 -12.25 5.40 9.86
N GLU A 60 -10.99 5.11 10.23
CA GLU A 60 -10.62 3.77 10.70
C GLU A 60 -11.23 3.43 12.07
N ARG A 61 -11.38 4.43 12.95
CA ARG A 61 -12.06 4.26 14.23
C ARG A 61 -13.53 3.91 14.06
N ARG A 62 -14.22 4.52 13.08
CA ARG A 62 -15.62 4.20 12.77
C ARG A 62 -15.81 2.73 12.38
N TRP A 63 -14.85 2.13 11.67
CA TRP A 63 -14.88 0.70 11.39
C TRP A 63 -14.80 -0.13 12.68
N ILE A 64 -13.88 0.22 13.60
CA ILE A 64 -13.76 -0.47 14.89
C ILE A 64 -15.08 -0.37 15.67
N GLU A 65 -15.64 0.83 15.77
CA GLU A 65 -16.90 1.08 16.48
C GLU A 65 -18.09 0.34 15.85
N ASP A 66 -18.12 0.20 14.52
CA ASP A 66 -19.12 -0.57 13.78
C ASP A 66 -18.95 -2.08 13.99
N ALA A 67 -17.72 -2.59 14.00
CA ALA A 67 -17.44 -4.02 14.09
C ALA A 67 -17.66 -4.61 15.50
N LEU A 68 -17.43 -3.83 16.57
CA LEU A 68 -17.46 -4.34 17.95
C LEU A 68 -18.81 -4.95 18.38
N PRO A 69 -19.98 -4.32 18.15
CA PRO A 69 -21.27 -4.91 18.52
C PRO A 69 -21.56 -6.26 17.84
N HIS A 70 -20.99 -6.48 16.65
CA HIS A 70 -21.14 -7.74 15.93
C HIS A 70 -20.32 -8.88 16.54
N LEU A 71 -19.33 -8.60 17.40
CA LEU A 71 -18.54 -9.64 18.07
C LEU A 71 -19.33 -10.39 19.16
N GLU A 72 -20.36 -9.75 19.72
CA GLU A 72 -21.19 -10.31 20.79
C GLU A 72 -22.46 -11.01 20.26
N THR A 73 -22.75 -10.87 18.97
CA THR A 73 -24.00 -11.33 18.36
C THR A 73 -23.76 -12.34 17.24
N LYS A 74 -24.80 -13.10 16.89
CA LYS A 74 -24.71 -14.06 15.79
C LYS A 74 -24.71 -13.32 14.46
N LEU A 75 -23.68 -13.56 13.66
CA LEU A 75 -23.51 -12.90 12.37
C LEU A 75 -24.55 -13.35 11.35
N THR A 76 -24.95 -12.40 10.51
CA THR A 76 -25.83 -12.57 9.35
C THR A 76 -25.09 -12.27 8.05
N CYS A 77 -25.67 -12.69 6.93
CA CYS A 77 -25.07 -12.55 5.59
C CYS A 77 -24.82 -11.08 5.16
N GLY A 78 -25.43 -10.11 5.85
CA GLY A 78 -25.27 -8.68 5.56
C GLY A 78 -24.21 -7.96 6.40
N ASP A 79 -23.65 -8.62 7.42
CA ASP A 79 -22.77 -7.94 8.38
C ASP A 79 -21.37 -7.71 7.80
N ALA A 80 -20.95 -6.44 7.76
CA ALA A 80 -19.71 -6.00 7.12
C ALA A 80 -18.54 -5.86 8.12
N ILE A 81 -18.30 -6.88 8.95
CA ILE A 81 -17.33 -6.82 10.07
C ILE A 81 -15.89 -6.67 9.59
N ALA A 82 -15.55 -7.38 8.51
CA ALA A 82 -14.21 -7.31 7.97
C ALA A 82 -13.94 -5.89 7.45
N TRP A 83 -12.77 -5.34 7.79
CA TRP A 83 -12.32 -4.01 7.36
C TRP A 83 -12.62 -3.71 5.88
N ALA A 84 -12.31 -4.66 5.00
CA ALA A 84 -12.53 -4.49 3.56
C ALA A 84 -14.01 -4.44 3.18
N ALA A 85 -14.86 -5.19 3.87
CA ALA A 85 -16.31 -5.20 3.65
C ALA A 85 -16.93 -3.89 4.15
N TYR A 86 -16.57 -3.41 5.34
CA TYR A 86 -17.00 -2.12 5.87
C TYR A 86 -16.65 -0.97 4.93
N HIS A 87 -15.38 -0.88 4.51
CA HIS A 87 -14.95 0.21 3.63
C HIS A 87 -15.57 0.13 2.23
N ALA A 88 -15.96 -1.06 1.78
CA ALA A 88 -16.68 -1.25 0.53
C ALA A 88 -18.17 -0.86 0.66
N SER A 89 -18.82 -1.13 1.80
CA SER A 89 -20.24 -0.82 2.00
C SER A 89 -20.51 0.69 2.08
N ILE A 90 -19.54 1.47 2.56
CA ILE A 90 -19.63 2.95 2.63
C ILE A 90 -19.06 3.64 1.40
N GLN A 91 -18.49 2.89 0.44
CA GLN A 91 -17.93 3.48 -0.77
C GLN A 91 -19.08 3.79 -1.74
N PRO A 92 -19.12 5.00 -2.33
CA PRO A 92 -20.10 5.30 -3.37
C PRO A 92 -19.93 4.33 -4.56
N PRO A 93 -21.03 4.01 -5.28
CA PRO A 93 -20.95 3.24 -6.51
C PRO A 93 -19.89 3.83 -7.44
N VAL A 94 -18.96 2.99 -7.90
CA VAL A 94 -17.91 3.42 -8.80
C VAL A 94 -18.45 3.33 -10.23
N GLU A 95 -18.57 4.47 -10.90
CA GLU A 95 -18.93 4.55 -12.33
C GLU A 95 -17.69 4.54 -13.25
N ASP A 96 -16.49 4.32 -12.69
CA ASP A 96 -15.26 4.23 -13.49
C ASP A 96 -15.39 3.12 -14.55
N PRO A 97 -14.98 3.37 -15.81
CA PRO A 97 -14.92 2.31 -16.80
C PRO A 97 -13.93 1.23 -16.35
N PRO A 98 -14.19 -0.05 -16.70
CA PRO A 98 -13.25 -1.12 -16.39
C PRO A 98 -11.88 -0.81 -17.00
N ALA A 99 -10.83 -1.06 -16.22
CA ALA A 99 -9.48 -0.87 -16.71
C ALA A 99 -9.19 -1.87 -17.85
N LEU A 100 -8.74 -1.33 -18.98
CA LEU A 100 -8.24 -2.15 -20.09
C LEU A 100 -6.84 -2.63 -19.74
N HIS A 101 -6.68 -3.94 -19.58
CA HIS A 101 -5.41 -4.55 -19.26
C HIS A 101 -4.84 -5.26 -20.48
N ALA A 102 -3.57 -5.01 -20.75
CA ALA A 102 -2.79 -5.73 -21.75
C ALA A 102 -1.42 -6.05 -21.20
N LEU A 103 -0.89 -7.22 -21.57
CA LEU A 103 0.49 -7.58 -21.30
C LEU A 103 1.34 -7.18 -22.50
N LEU A 104 2.45 -6.51 -22.23
CA LEU A 104 3.50 -6.33 -23.23
C LEU A 104 4.25 -7.65 -23.43
N PRO A 105 4.82 -7.90 -24.63
CA PRO A 105 5.71 -9.03 -24.85
C PRO A 105 6.82 -9.13 -23.80
N LEU A 106 7.28 -10.35 -23.54
CA LEU A 106 8.33 -10.59 -22.54
C LEU A 106 9.71 -10.18 -23.08
N PHE A 107 10.49 -9.53 -22.21
CA PHE A 107 11.91 -9.27 -22.45
C PHE A 107 12.75 -10.45 -21.92
N TYR A 108 13.85 -10.75 -22.61
CA TYR A 108 14.79 -11.79 -22.17
C TYR A 108 15.86 -11.23 -21.23
N GLU A 109 16.08 -9.91 -21.28
CA GLU A 109 17.02 -9.18 -20.45
C GLU A 109 16.57 -9.15 -18.99
N LYS A 110 17.56 -9.10 -18.09
CA LYS A 110 17.29 -8.99 -16.65
C LYS A 110 16.62 -7.65 -16.35
N SER A 111 15.44 -7.72 -15.73
CA SER A 111 14.63 -6.55 -15.35
C SER A 111 15.29 -5.62 -14.33
N ALA A 112 16.29 -6.10 -13.59
CA ALA A 112 17.03 -5.33 -12.59
C ALA A 112 18.33 -4.70 -13.16
N THR A 113 18.38 -4.42 -14.46
CA THR A 113 19.51 -3.72 -15.09
C THR A 113 19.13 -2.29 -15.47
N PRO A 114 20.04 -1.30 -15.38
CA PRO A 114 19.77 0.06 -15.81
C PRO A 114 19.31 0.16 -17.27
N ALA A 115 19.89 -0.66 -18.16
CA ALA A 115 19.53 -0.72 -19.57
C ALA A 115 18.06 -1.14 -19.75
N MET A 116 17.65 -2.22 -19.10
CA MET A 116 16.27 -2.71 -19.19
C MET A 116 15.27 -1.76 -18.54
N ILE A 117 15.60 -1.16 -17.39
CA ILE A 117 14.69 -0.21 -16.73
C ILE A 117 14.49 1.02 -17.62
N LYS A 118 15.58 1.59 -18.15
CA LYS A 118 15.49 2.75 -19.05
C LYS A 118 14.68 2.41 -20.31
N HIS A 119 14.98 1.28 -20.95
CA HIS A 119 14.26 0.81 -22.14
C HIS A 119 12.77 0.58 -21.85
N GLY A 120 12.45 -0.03 -20.71
CA GLY A 120 11.06 -0.23 -20.28
C GLY A 120 10.32 1.10 -20.10
N MET A 121 10.98 2.13 -19.55
CA MET A 121 10.42 3.48 -19.47
C MET A 121 10.13 4.06 -20.86
N ASP A 122 11.07 3.94 -21.79
CA ASP A 122 10.91 4.41 -23.18
C ASP A 122 9.77 3.69 -23.93
N VAL A 123 9.64 2.37 -23.74
CA VAL A 123 8.57 1.55 -24.32
C VAL A 123 7.21 1.94 -23.75
N LEU A 124 7.12 2.09 -22.42
CA LEU A 124 5.87 2.49 -21.76
C LEU A 124 5.44 3.90 -22.16
N ARG A 125 6.39 4.84 -22.30
CA ARG A 125 6.09 6.19 -22.79
C ARG A 125 5.54 6.16 -24.22
N GLN A 126 6.11 5.37 -25.12
CA GLN A 126 5.60 5.20 -26.48
C GLN A 126 4.20 4.56 -26.50
N ALA A 127 3.98 3.54 -25.67
CA ALA A 127 2.69 2.87 -25.57
C ALA A 127 1.61 3.81 -25.03
N VAL A 128 1.92 4.59 -23.98
CA VAL A 128 1.00 5.56 -23.41
C VAL A 128 0.73 6.71 -24.37
N GLU A 129 1.75 7.26 -25.05
CA GLU A 129 1.54 8.31 -26.06
C GLU A 129 0.66 7.81 -27.22
N PHE A 130 0.82 6.55 -27.62
CA PHE A 130 -0.04 5.96 -28.64
C PHE A 130 -1.49 5.79 -28.17
N LEU A 131 -1.70 5.25 -26.95
CA LEU A 131 -3.04 4.92 -26.44
C LEU A 131 -3.77 6.17 -25.91
N ASN A 132 -3.06 7.06 -25.22
CA ASN A 132 -3.54 8.25 -24.52
C ASN A 132 -2.55 9.42 -24.74
N PRO A 133 -2.56 10.06 -25.94
CA PRO A 133 -1.64 11.15 -26.25
C PRO A 133 -1.63 12.25 -25.19
N GLY A 134 -0.44 12.71 -24.78
CA GLY A 134 -0.27 13.74 -23.76
C GLY A 134 -0.42 13.27 -22.30
N GLN A 135 -0.75 11.99 -22.05
CA GLN A 135 -0.75 11.43 -20.71
C GLN A 135 0.67 11.04 -20.27
N ILE A 136 1.06 11.43 -19.06
CA ILE A 136 2.35 11.03 -18.49
C ILE A 136 2.24 9.58 -17.97
N PRO A 137 3.10 8.65 -18.43
CA PRO A 137 3.14 7.28 -17.90
C PRO A 137 3.53 7.27 -16.43
N VAL A 138 2.86 6.42 -15.65
CA VAL A 138 3.20 6.12 -14.26
C VAL A 138 3.65 4.66 -14.17
N THR A 139 4.82 4.39 -13.59
CA THR A 139 5.33 3.03 -13.40
C THR A 139 5.68 2.78 -11.94
N THR A 140 5.18 1.67 -11.42
CA THR A 140 5.54 1.23 -10.08
C THR A 140 6.70 0.23 -10.14
N PHE A 141 7.68 0.41 -9.27
CA PHE A 141 8.83 -0.48 -9.13
C PHE A 141 8.91 -1.02 -7.71
N ASP A 142 9.44 -2.24 -7.54
CA ASP A 142 9.89 -2.68 -6.23
C ASP A 142 11.12 -1.88 -5.78
N GLN A 143 11.44 -1.94 -4.49
CA GLN A 143 12.39 -1.02 -3.87
C GLN A 143 13.77 -0.97 -4.57
N PRO A 144 14.44 -2.09 -4.92
CA PRO A 144 15.74 -2.02 -5.60
C PRO A 144 15.65 -1.43 -7.01
N ARG A 145 14.58 -1.73 -7.76
CA ARG A 145 14.41 -1.20 -9.12
C ARG A 145 13.97 0.26 -9.11
N PHE A 146 13.22 0.69 -8.10
CA PHE A 146 12.85 2.09 -7.92
C PHE A 146 14.09 2.98 -7.79
N VAL A 147 15.09 2.56 -7.00
CA VAL A 147 16.36 3.30 -6.87
C VAL A 147 17.06 3.44 -8.22
N LEU A 148 17.14 2.35 -9.00
CA LEU A 148 17.73 2.41 -10.34
C LEU A 148 16.94 3.30 -11.30
N ALA A 149 15.61 3.26 -11.24
CA ALA A 149 14.74 4.11 -12.02
C ALA A 149 14.96 5.60 -11.69
N LYS A 150 15.04 5.96 -10.40
CA LYS A 150 15.39 7.33 -9.96
C LYS A 150 16.77 7.75 -10.46
N CYS A 151 17.78 6.87 -10.37
CA CYS A 151 19.10 7.16 -10.94
C CYS A 151 19.06 7.43 -12.45
N ILE A 152 18.17 6.77 -13.20
CA ILE A 152 17.93 7.06 -14.62
C ILE A 152 17.33 8.45 -14.79
N GLN A 153 16.28 8.79 -14.02
CA GLN A 153 15.66 10.12 -14.11
C GLN A 153 16.67 11.25 -13.82
N TRP A 154 17.48 11.08 -12.77
CA TRP A 154 18.48 12.07 -12.37
C TRP A 154 19.64 12.19 -13.36
N LYS A 155 20.02 11.08 -14.02
CA LYS A 155 21.08 11.11 -15.03
C LYS A 155 20.61 11.69 -16.37
N TRP A 156 19.35 11.51 -16.74
CA TRP A 156 18.79 11.97 -18.02
C TRP A 156 17.55 12.86 -17.83
N PRO A 157 17.65 14.00 -17.12
CA PRO A 157 16.48 14.82 -16.80
C PRO A 157 15.76 15.34 -18.06
N GLY A 158 16.48 15.64 -19.14
CA GLY A 158 15.86 16.11 -20.38
C GLY A 158 14.99 15.09 -21.12
N THR A 159 15.05 13.80 -20.75
CA THR A 159 14.31 12.73 -21.45
C THR A 159 13.57 11.76 -20.53
N HIS A 160 13.87 11.75 -19.22
CA HIS A 160 13.33 10.79 -18.26
C HIS A 160 12.94 11.44 -16.92
N ASP A 161 12.82 12.77 -16.83
CA ASP A 161 12.35 13.41 -15.60
C ASP A 161 10.88 13.06 -15.26
N GLU A 162 10.41 13.55 -14.12
CA GLU A 162 9.05 13.30 -13.63
C GLU A 162 7.97 14.00 -14.46
N LYS A 163 8.32 14.96 -15.33
CA LYS A 163 7.38 15.61 -16.25
C LYS A 163 7.08 14.74 -17.47
N VAL A 164 7.94 13.76 -17.76
CA VAL A 164 7.78 12.85 -18.90
C VAL A 164 7.49 11.41 -18.48
N HIS A 165 7.88 11.00 -17.27
CA HIS A 165 7.62 9.66 -16.74
C HIS A 165 7.64 9.67 -15.21
N VAL A 166 6.53 9.30 -14.56
CA VAL A 166 6.48 9.20 -13.10
C VAL A 166 6.85 7.80 -12.65
N VAL A 167 7.85 7.68 -11.77
CA VAL A 167 8.21 6.40 -11.15
C VAL A 167 7.78 6.41 -9.68
N MET A 168 7.19 5.32 -9.22
CA MET A 168 6.66 5.20 -7.85
C MET A 168 7.10 3.90 -7.20
N LEU A 169 7.23 3.90 -5.88
CA LEU A 169 7.35 2.65 -5.12
C LEU A 169 6.05 1.83 -5.25
N GLY A 170 6.19 0.53 -5.50
CA GLY A 170 5.06 -0.37 -5.63
C GLY A 170 4.36 -0.59 -4.29
N GLY A 171 3.06 -0.24 -4.24
CA GLY A 171 2.26 -0.27 -3.01
C GLY A 171 2.26 -1.62 -2.28
N LEU A 172 2.32 -2.74 -3.01
CA LEU A 172 2.41 -4.07 -2.41
C LEU A 172 3.68 -4.25 -1.55
N HIS A 173 4.85 -3.88 -2.08
CA HIS A 173 6.11 -4.04 -1.37
C HIS A 173 6.26 -3.00 -0.25
N THR A 174 5.73 -1.79 -0.44
CA THR A 174 5.65 -0.78 0.62
C THR A 174 4.80 -1.28 1.78
N GLU A 175 3.65 -1.88 1.51
CA GLU A 175 2.82 -2.48 2.55
C GLU A 175 3.53 -3.63 3.27
N MET A 176 4.20 -4.52 2.53
CA MET A 176 4.98 -5.60 3.12
C MET A 176 6.11 -5.05 4.00
N ALA A 177 6.78 -3.97 3.59
CA ALA A 177 7.80 -3.32 4.40
C ALA A 177 7.21 -2.78 5.71
N PHE A 178 6.04 -2.14 5.68
CA PHE A 178 5.38 -1.69 6.90
C PHE A 178 5.01 -2.83 7.84
N TRP A 179 4.43 -3.92 7.32
CA TRP A 179 4.12 -5.08 8.15
C TRP A 179 5.36 -5.74 8.72
N ASN A 180 6.47 -5.81 7.97
CA ASN A 180 7.73 -6.33 8.47
C ASN A 180 8.30 -5.45 9.60
N THR A 181 8.28 -4.13 9.45
CA THR A 181 8.69 -3.20 10.50
C THR A 181 7.85 -3.37 11.76
N LEU A 182 6.53 -3.48 11.62
CA LEU A 182 5.65 -3.75 12.77
C LEU A 182 5.89 -5.15 13.34
N GLY A 183 6.18 -6.14 12.51
CA GLY A 183 6.55 -7.47 12.92
C GLY A 183 7.83 -7.50 13.75
N ASP A 184 8.83 -6.69 13.41
CA ASP A 184 10.04 -6.54 14.22
C ASP A 184 9.76 -5.87 15.58
N VAL A 185 8.79 -4.96 15.65
CA VAL A 185 8.30 -4.38 16.93
C VAL A 185 7.58 -5.44 17.76
N LEU A 186 6.78 -6.31 17.13
CA LEU A 186 5.99 -7.33 17.79
C LEU A 186 6.79 -8.59 18.17
N ASP A 187 7.97 -8.79 17.60
CA ASP A 187 8.80 -9.95 17.89
C ASP A 187 9.20 -9.98 19.38
N GLY A 188 9.02 -11.13 20.02
CA GLY A 188 9.24 -11.30 21.46
C GLY A 188 8.20 -10.62 22.38
N SER A 189 7.18 -9.93 21.86
CA SER A 189 6.16 -9.24 22.68
C SER A 189 5.08 -10.16 23.27
N GLY A 190 5.07 -11.44 22.88
CA GLY A 190 4.01 -12.39 23.20
C GLY A 190 2.80 -12.35 22.26
N TRP A 191 2.79 -11.46 21.26
CA TRP A 191 1.71 -11.36 20.27
C TRP A 191 1.40 -12.70 19.56
N THR A 192 2.42 -13.38 19.05
CA THR A 192 2.24 -14.66 18.34
C THR A 192 1.76 -15.78 19.27
N THR A 193 2.18 -15.76 20.54
CA THR A 193 1.67 -16.65 21.59
C THR A 193 0.18 -16.39 21.83
N ALA A 194 -0.23 -15.13 21.99
CA ALA A 194 -1.63 -14.78 22.20
C ALA A 194 -2.51 -15.23 21.02
N LEU A 195 -2.07 -15.03 19.77
CA LEU A 195 -2.77 -15.53 18.58
C LEU A 195 -2.89 -17.06 18.55
N THR A 196 -1.85 -17.75 19.02
CA THR A 196 -1.81 -19.22 19.06
C THR A 196 -2.75 -19.77 20.13
N GLU A 197 -2.67 -19.24 21.35
CA GLU A 197 -3.49 -19.67 22.49
C GLU A 197 -4.97 -19.36 22.27
N ALA A 198 -5.29 -18.24 21.60
CA ALA A 198 -6.64 -17.90 21.20
C ALA A 198 -7.18 -18.73 20.00
N GLY A 199 -6.37 -19.63 19.43
CA GLY A 199 -6.76 -20.46 18.29
C GLY A 199 -6.94 -19.70 16.96
N VAL A 200 -6.43 -18.45 16.87
CA VAL A 200 -6.49 -17.64 15.65
C VAL A 200 -5.59 -18.22 14.56
N ALA A 201 -4.44 -18.76 14.94
CA ALA A 201 -3.47 -19.36 14.03
C ALA A 201 -2.66 -20.47 14.73
N SER A 202 -2.12 -21.41 13.95
CA SER A 202 -1.11 -22.35 14.48
C SER A 202 0.21 -21.62 14.78
N PRO A 203 1.10 -22.15 15.66
CA PRO A 203 2.36 -21.47 16.02
C PRO A 203 3.19 -21.05 14.80
N GLY A 204 3.35 -21.95 13.82
CA GLY A 204 4.09 -21.65 12.58
C GLY A 204 3.40 -20.59 11.72
N THR A 205 2.07 -20.56 11.70
CA THR A 205 1.31 -19.55 10.97
C THR A 205 1.37 -18.19 11.65
N ALA A 206 1.25 -18.14 12.99
CA ALA A 206 1.37 -16.91 13.77
C ALA A 206 2.76 -16.26 13.57
N ASN A 207 3.83 -17.07 13.65
CA ASN A 207 5.19 -16.59 13.38
C ASN A 207 5.37 -16.06 11.95
N SER A 208 4.65 -16.62 10.97
CA SER A 208 4.70 -16.12 9.59
C SER A 208 4.13 -14.72 9.42
N TYR A 209 3.28 -14.26 10.34
CA TYR A 209 2.69 -12.91 10.31
C TYR A 209 3.71 -11.83 10.65
N LEU A 210 4.70 -12.12 11.51
CA LEU A 210 5.81 -11.19 11.81
C LEU A 210 6.64 -10.82 10.57
N LYS A 211 6.64 -11.67 9.54
CA LYS A 211 7.39 -11.45 8.29
C LYS A 211 6.49 -11.24 7.08
N ALA A 212 5.20 -10.96 7.31
CA ALA A 212 4.19 -10.73 6.28
C ALA A 212 4.17 -11.77 5.13
N ALA A 213 4.53 -13.03 5.42
CA ALA A 213 4.75 -14.05 4.39
C ALA A 213 3.47 -14.35 3.58
N HIS A 214 2.31 -14.18 4.21
CA HIS A 214 0.99 -14.27 3.58
C HIS A 214 0.18 -13.01 3.88
N LEU A 215 0.24 -12.03 2.98
CA LEU A 215 -0.33 -10.70 3.20
C LEU A 215 -1.80 -10.70 3.62
N THR A 216 -2.65 -11.48 2.94
CA THR A 216 -4.08 -11.55 3.27
C THR A 216 -4.33 -12.08 4.68
N ARG A 217 -3.56 -13.08 5.12
CA ARG A 217 -3.70 -13.64 6.48
C ARG A 217 -3.11 -12.71 7.53
N THR A 218 -1.97 -12.10 7.22
CA THR A 218 -1.29 -11.10 8.06
C THR A 218 -2.21 -9.91 8.35
N ARG A 219 -2.82 -9.33 7.30
CA ARG A 219 -3.84 -8.27 7.45
C ARG A 219 -4.96 -8.66 8.40
N ARG A 220 -5.51 -9.88 8.25
CA ARG A 220 -6.59 -10.36 9.12
C ARG A 220 -6.15 -10.47 10.58
N ALA A 221 -4.96 -11.01 10.84
CA ALA A 221 -4.43 -11.12 12.20
C ALA A 221 -4.24 -9.74 12.86
N HIS A 222 -3.70 -8.76 12.13
CA HIS A 222 -3.59 -7.39 12.64
C HIS A 222 -4.96 -6.71 12.82
N GLN A 223 -5.92 -6.94 11.93
CA GLN A 223 -7.30 -6.44 12.12
C GLN A 223 -7.94 -7.04 13.38
N THR A 224 -7.79 -8.34 13.61
CA THR A 224 -8.23 -9.00 14.85
C THR A 224 -7.54 -8.38 16.06
N THR A 225 -6.22 -8.19 15.99
CA THR A 225 -5.43 -7.58 17.07
C THR A 225 -5.95 -6.18 17.42
N LEU A 226 -6.16 -5.33 16.42
CA LEU A 226 -6.67 -3.97 16.59
C LEU A 226 -8.05 -3.94 17.25
N LEU A 227 -8.98 -4.80 16.81
CA LEU A 227 -10.32 -4.93 17.39
C LEU A 227 -10.25 -5.42 18.84
N THR A 228 -9.46 -6.47 19.10
CA THR A 228 -9.31 -7.05 20.44
C THR A 228 -8.67 -6.06 21.41
N LEU A 229 -7.60 -5.38 21.03
CA LEU A 229 -6.94 -4.38 21.88
C LEU A 229 -7.87 -3.20 22.16
N HIS A 230 -8.64 -2.73 21.16
CA HIS A 230 -9.61 -1.67 21.39
C HIS A 230 -10.71 -2.10 22.37
N ASN A 231 -11.23 -3.32 22.22
CA ASN A 231 -12.24 -3.86 23.13
C ASN A 231 -11.70 -3.96 24.57
N LEU A 232 -10.50 -4.51 24.75
CA LEU A 232 -9.84 -4.61 26.06
C LEU A 232 -9.62 -3.23 26.69
N GLN A 233 -9.22 -2.22 25.91
CA GLN A 233 -9.12 -0.85 26.40
C GLN A 233 -10.48 -0.30 26.85
N LYS A 234 -11.56 -0.55 26.09
CA LYS A 234 -12.92 -0.11 26.43
C LYS A 234 -13.42 -0.79 27.71
N GLU A 235 -13.25 -2.09 27.83
CA GLU A 235 -13.60 -2.85 29.04
C GLU A 235 -12.82 -2.33 30.25
N ALA A 236 -11.52 -2.13 30.12
CA ALA A 236 -10.70 -1.58 31.19
C ALA A 236 -11.12 -0.16 31.59
N PHE A 237 -11.53 0.68 30.63
CA PHE A 237 -12.10 2.00 30.92
C PHE A 237 -13.41 1.91 31.71
N LEU A 238 -14.32 1.01 31.31
CA LEU A 238 -15.61 0.81 31.98
C LEU A 238 -15.47 0.22 33.39
N LEU A 239 -14.48 -0.66 33.59
CA LEU A 239 -14.18 -1.29 34.88
C LEU A 239 -13.41 -0.37 35.82
N SER A 240 -12.63 0.58 35.29
CA SER A 240 -11.98 1.57 36.11
C SER A 240 -13.03 2.47 36.77
N GLU A 241 -12.94 2.70 38.09
CA GLU A 241 -13.73 3.75 38.77
C GLU A 241 -13.57 5.13 38.09
N GLY A 242 -12.55 5.26 37.25
CA GLY A 242 -12.26 6.36 36.34
C GLY A 242 -13.32 6.71 35.30
N SER A 243 -14.41 5.95 35.09
CA SER A 243 -15.57 6.56 34.40
C SER A 243 -16.08 7.81 35.13
N LYS A 244 -15.81 7.94 36.44
CA LYS A 244 -16.12 9.12 37.26
C LYS A 244 -15.00 10.18 37.26
N ASP A 245 -13.74 9.76 37.16
CA ASP A 245 -12.57 10.67 37.22
C ASP A 245 -12.10 11.20 35.85
N TYR A 246 -12.48 10.54 34.76
CA TYR A 246 -12.10 10.93 33.41
C TYR A 246 -13.33 11.36 32.61
N VAL A 247 -13.22 12.54 31.99
CA VAL A 247 -14.29 13.13 31.17
C VAL A 247 -14.64 12.27 29.94
N CYS A 248 -13.67 11.51 29.40
CA CYS A 248 -13.89 10.61 28.27
C CYS A 248 -12.81 9.52 28.14
N PHE A 249 -13.10 8.52 27.31
CA PHE A 249 -12.19 7.42 26.98
C PHE A 249 -10.81 7.88 26.49
N ASN A 250 -10.74 8.93 25.66
CA ASN A 250 -9.45 9.45 25.15
C ASN A 250 -8.60 10.06 26.27
N ALA A 251 -9.22 10.76 27.24
CA ALA A 251 -8.51 11.33 28.38
C ALA A 251 -7.91 10.23 29.26
N TRP A 252 -8.70 9.19 29.55
CA TRP A 252 -8.24 8.00 30.25
C TRP A 252 -7.10 7.31 29.50
N LYS A 253 -7.24 7.08 28.19
CA LYS A 253 -6.22 6.43 27.36
C LYS A 253 -4.88 7.18 27.41
N ASN A 254 -4.91 8.51 27.30
CA ASN A 254 -3.72 9.35 27.34
C ASN A 254 -3.02 9.30 28.70
N ASP A 255 -3.77 9.17 29.79
CA ASP A 255 -3.20 9.03 31.13
C ASP A 255 -2.62 7.63 31.36
N MET A 256 -3.29 6.58 30.89
CA MET A 256 -2.79 5.20 30.96
C MET A 256 -1.47 5.02 30.21
N GLN A 257 -1.30 5.68 29.05
CA GLN A 257 -0.03 5.69 28.32
C GLN A 257 1.12 6.27 29.15
N LYS A 258 0.87 7.24 30.03
CA LYS A 258 1.89 7.84 30.90
C LYS A 258 2.22 6.96 32.10
N LYS A 259 1.23 6.20 32.58
CA LYS A 259 1.34 5.38 33.80
C LYS A 259 1.89 3.97 33.54
N SER A 260 1.68 3.42 32.35
CA SER A 260 2.04 2.04 32.03
C SER A 260 2.82 1.94 30.73
N PRO A 261 4.12 1.55 30.79
CA PRO A 261 4.93 1.28 29.60
C PRO A 261 4.31 0.21 28.69
N THR A 262 3.67 -0.81 29.28
CA THR A 262 2.97 -1.87 28.53
C THR A 262 1.77 -1.31 27.78
N PHE A 263 0.99 -0.43 28.41
CA PHE A 263 -0.15 0.22 27.76
C PHE A 263 0.33 1.13 26.62
N MET A 264 1.39 1.91 26.86
CA MET A 264 2.03 2.75 25.85
C MET A 264 2.50 1.93 24.64
N TYR A 265 3.15 0.79 24.89
CA TYR A 265 3.62 -0.11 23.84
C TYR A 265 2.48 -0.64 22.96
N TRP A 266 1.40 -1.17 23.56
CA TRP A 266 0.28 -1.68 22.77
C TRP A 266 -0.52 -0.57 22.08
N ASP A 267 -0.59 0.62 22.67
CA ASP A 267 -1.17 1.78 21.98
C ASP A 267 -0.33 2.21 20.76
N LEU A 268 1.00 2.12 20.84
CA LEU A 268 1.89 2.35 19.72
C LEU A 268 1.64 1.34 18.60
N VAL A 269 1.52 0.05 18.92
CA VAL A 269 1.15 -1.01 17.97
C VAL A 269 -0.16 -0.66 17.27
N MET A 270 -1.22 -0.31 18.02
CA MET A 270 -2.51 0.06 17.43
C MET A 270 -2.41 1.27 16.49
N LYS A 271 -1.58 2.27 16.83
CA LYS A 271 -1.33 3.45 15.97
C LYS A 271 -0.67 3.02 14.65
N TYR A 272 0.37 2.19 14.70
CA TYR A 272 1.01 1.68 13.48
C TYR A 272 0.05 0.84 12.64
N GLU A 273 -0.69 -0.10 13.23
CA GLU A 273 -1.68 -0.90 12.51
C GLU A 273 -2.72 -0.01 11.80
N THR A 274 -3.19 1.03 12.48
CA THR A 274 -4.12 2.01 11.91
C THR A 274 -3.51 2.73 10.71
N LEU A 275 -2.27 3.23 10.82
CA LEU A 275 -1.58 3.90 9.71
C LEU A 275 -1.43 2.98 8.49
N ILE A 276 -1.07 1.71 8.71
CA ILE A 276 -0.93 0.74 7.63
C ILE A 276 -2.28 0.45 6.96
N LEU A 277 -3.37 0.36 7.73
CA LEU A 277 -4.71 0.22 7.17
C LEU A 277 -5.13 1.45 6.35
N ILE A 278 -4.80 2.67 6.80
CA ILE A 278 -5.04 3.89 6.02
C ILE A 278 -4.26 3.85 4.71
N PHE A 279 -2.99 3.44 4.72
CA PHE A 279 -2.18 3.26 3.50
C PHE A 279 -2.86 2.29 2.52
N ILE A 280 -3.30 1.13 3.01
CA ILE A 280 -4.00 0.12 2.20
C ILE A 280 -5.29 0.70 1.63
N ARG A 281 -6.04 1.48 2.41
CA ARG A 281 -7.27 2.15 1.96
C ARG A 281 -6.99 3.15 0.86
N ALA A 282 -5.98 3.98 1.04
CA ALA A 282 -5.56 4.98 0.07
C ALA A 282 -5.23 4.32 -1.26
N HIS A 283 -4.45 3.23 -1.21
CA HIS A 283 -4.10 2.46 -2.40
C HIS A 283 -5.33 1.83 -3.08
N ARG A 284 -6.21 1.16 -2.33
CA ARG A 284 -7.41 0.50 -2.89
C ARG A 284 -8.44 1.48 -3.45
N LYS A 285 -8.56 2.67 -2.86
CA LYS A 285 -9.48 3.73 -3.31
C LYS A 285 -8.85 4.65 -4.37
N LYS A 286 -7.63 4.37 -4.83
CA LYS A 286 -6.87 5.24 -5.75
C LYS A 286 -6.74 6.69 -5.22
N ASN A 287 -6.78 6.87 -3.89
CA ASN A 287 -6.67 8.18 -3.25
C ASN A 287 -5.20 8.55 -3.09
N PHE A 288 -4.63 9.12 -4.15
CA PHE A 288 -3.21 9.48 -4.19
C PHE A 288 -2.81 10.55 -3.16
N PRO A 289 -3.62 11.60 -2.89
CA PRO A 289 -3.32 12.53 -1.80
C PRO A 289 -3.17 11.80 -0.46
N LEU A 290 -4.13 10.96 -0.06
CA LEU A 290 -4.04 10.20 1.18
C LEU A 290 -2.85 9.23 1.18
N TYR A 291 -2.52 8.65 0.02
CA TYR A 291 -1.38 7.76 -0.13
C TYR A 291 -0.07 8.48 0.21
N VAL A 292 0.11 9.72 -0.27
CA VAL A 292 1.30 10.54 0.04
C VAL A 292 1.31 10.95 1.51
N GLN A 293 0.18 11.44 2.03
CA GLN A 293 0.08 11.90 3.42
C GLN A 293 0.38 10.83 4.49
N VAL A 294 0.19 9.56 4.17
CA VAL A 294 0.52 8.45 5.10
C VAL A 294 2.00 8.08 5.05
N LEU A 295 2.71 8.47 3.98
CA LEU A 295 4.14 8.22 3.82
C LEU A 295 5.02 9.33 4.40
N ASP A 296 4.45 10.51 4.64
CA ASP A 296 5.09 11.66 5.28
C ASP A 296 5.14 11.51 6.81
#